data_AF-A0A8C8DKQ1-F1
#
_entry.id   AF-A0A8C8DKQ1-F1
#
_cell.length_a   1.000
_cell.length_b   1.000
_cell.length_c   1.000
_cell.angle_alpha   90.00
_cell.angle_beta   90.00
_cell.angle_gamma   90.00
#
_symmetry.space_group_name_H-M   'P 1'
#
loop_
_entity.id
_entity.type
_entity.pdbx_description
1 polymer ?
#
loop_
_entity_poly.entity_id
_entity_poly.type
_entity_poly.pdbx_seq_one_letter_code
_entity_poly.pdbx_strand_id
1 'polypeptide(L)'
;MNTNTTFLEVGAFEGLVNLISIEISNNPLSSIPVGVFADVSNLETLILKFNKLSGLQNGLFEGLGKLRDLQLHENKIQVIEDQVFQGLDNLEKLSLAKNNLTFVSTDWFSDLKKLKVLRIYDNQLTTIPEDLLKNFPNLEEFERAKAAVESDTEFWDKMQAEWEELARRNWLTENEQAQIPSSVSPHEKGYYFHTDNPYKDFPNAFEEGLKKSREGDLPNAVLLLEAAVLQDPNDSEAWQVLGTTQAENENEQAAIVSLQRCLELHPNNLLALMALAVSLTNTGMRHDACEALLRWLRHNPKYKNLLKSKAHLVGSPNSQRRMSCVPMGRHDSSLLPEVKELFLEAVQQNSDNVDPDLQTGLGVLYNLSGEFNKAVEAFNTALSVRPEDYLLWNRLGATLANGDRSEEAVEAYTRALELHPGFIRSRYNLGISCINLGAHREAASNFLTALSLQRKSQSHQQSHQVMSGNIWAALRIALSMMDQPELFQAANIGDLDLLMRAFNLDI
;
A
#
# COMPACT_ATOMS: atom_id res chain seq x y z
N MET A 1 7.26 1.91 26.88
CA MET A 1 6.75 3.25 27.24
C MET A 1 7.46 4.26 26.34
N ASN A 2 6.75 5.11 25.59
CA ASN A 2 7.37 6.19 24.82
C ASN A 2 7.75 7.31 25.77
N THR A 3 8.96 7.23 26.32
CA THR A 3 9.58 8.37 26.98
C THR A 3 10.16 9.30 25.90
N ASN A 4 10.25 10.61 26.15
CA ASN A 4 10.91 11.54 25.23
C ASN A 4 12.38 11.73 25.64
N THR A 5 13.05 10.64 26.05
CA THR A 5 14.38 10.67 26.67
C THR A 5 15.43 10.92 25.60
N THR A 6 16.11 12.05 25.69
CA THR A 6 17.13 12.48 24.69
C THR A 6 18.56 12.15 25.12
N PHE A 7 18.80 11.84 26.40
CA PHE A 7 20.12 11.61 26.98
C PHE A 7 20.04 10.70 28.21
N LEU A 8 21.12 9.97 28.50
CA LEU A 8 21.30 9.16 29.71
C LEU A 8 22.49 9.70 30.52
N GLU A 9 22.28 9.97 31.80
CA GLU A 9 23.35 10.42 32.69
C GLU A 9 24.31 9.27 33.04
N VAL A 10 25.61 9.57 33.14
CA VAL A 10 26.58 8.62 33.71
C VAL A 10 26.18 8.37 35.15
N GLY A 11 26.01 7.10 35.52
CA GLY A 11 25.46 6.70 36.83
C GLY A 11 23.94 6.53 36.87
N ALA A 12 23.22 6.64 35.75
CA ALA A 12 21.77 6.40 35.70
C ALA A 12 21.32 5.02 36.23
N PHE A 13 22.24 4.04 36.24
CA PHE A 13 22.02 2.70 36.78
C PHE A 13 22.93 2.36 37.98
N GLU A 14 23.53 3.37 38.62
CA GLU A 14 24.46 3.18 39.74
C GLU A 14 23.78 2.40 40.89
N GLY A 15 24.49 1.41 41.43
CA GLY A 15 23.99 0.55 42.51
C GLY A 15 22.88 -0.44 42.15
N LEU A 16 22.39 -0.47 40.90
CA LEU A 16 21.34 -1.39 40.45
C LEU A 16 21.87 -2.79 40.09
N VAL A 17 22.70 -3.36 40.97
CA VAL A 17 23.47 -4.59 40.75
C VAL A 17 22.64 -5.84 40.44
N ASN A 18 21.34 -5.84 40.73
CA ASN A 18 20.44 -6.96 40.50
C ASN A 18 19.62 -6.84 39.19
N LEU A 19 19.85 -5.80 38.38
CA LEU A 19 19.15 -5.66 37.11
C LEU A 19 19.54 -6.78 36.13
N ILE A 20 18.52 -7.39 35.54
CA ILE A 20 18.66 -8.49 34.57
C ILE A 20 18.31 -8.01 33.15
N SER A 21 17.40 -7.05 33.01
CA SER A 21 16.96 -6.54 31.72
C SER A 21 16.78 -5.02 31.75
N ILE A 22 17.29 -4.35 30.73
CA ILE A 22 17.09 -2.92 30.48
C ILE A 22 16.51 -2.75 29.07
N GLU A 23 15.39 -2.05 28.96
CA GLU A 23 14.81 -1.67 27.68
C GLU A 23 14.62 -0.15 27.61
N ILE A 24 15.28 0.46 26.62
CA ILE A 24 15.19 1.89 26.29
C ILE A 24 14.87 1.96 24.80
N SER A 25 13.62 1.71 24.44
CA SER A 25 13.14 1.69 23.05
C SER A 25 12.31 2.94 22.70
N ASN A 26 12.23 3.33 21.43
CA ASN A 26 11.37 4.43 20.94
C ASN A 26 11.67 5.79 21.57
N ASN A 27 12.95 6.14 21.67
CA ASN A 27 13.40 7.42 22.22
C ASN A 27 14.31 8.15 21.19
N PRO A 28 14.41 9.48 21.23
CA PRO A 28 15.30 10.22 20.33
C PRO A 28 16.78 10.20 20.78
N LEU A 29 17.26 9.12 21.40
CA LEU A 29 18.61 9.04 21.98
C LEU A 29 19.68 8.97 20.88
N SER A 30 20.61 9.92 20.85
CA SER A 30 21.64 10.03 19.80
C SER A 30 22.97 9.37 20.16
N SER A 31 23.26 9.21 21.45
CA SER A 31 24.48 8.59 21.96
C SER A 31 24.25 8.03 23.36
N ILE A 32 25.12 7.10 23.77
CA ILE A 32 25.15 6.55 25.12
C ILE A 32 26.55 6.82 25.68
N PRO A 33 26.68 7.46 26.86
CA PRO A 33 27.99 7.69 27.44
C PRO A 33 28.61 6.38 27.94
N VAL A 34 29.91 6.23 27.69
CA VAL A 34 30.72 5.12 28.23
C VAL A 34 30.63 5.10 29.76
N GLY A 35 30.52 3.90 30.33
CA GLY A 35 30.40 3.71 31.78
C GLY A 35 28.99 3.82 32.34
N VAL A 36 27.97 4.16 31.54
CA VAL A 36 26.57 4.21 32.02
C VAL A 36 26.09 2.87 32.59
N PHE A 37 26.66 1.75 32.11
CA PHE A 37 26.31 0.39 32.51
C PHE A 37 27.31 -0.25 33.49
N ALA A 38 28.24 0.50 34.08
CA ALA A 38 29.35 -0.06 34.87
C ALA A 38 28.91 -0.93 36.06
N ASP A 39 27.80 -0.57 36.73
CA ASP A 39 27.33 -1.26 37.94
C ASP A 39 26.31 -2.38 37.69
N VAL A 40 25.87 -2.58 36.44
CA VAL A 40 24.83 -3.59 36.08
C VAL A 40 25.44 -4.88 35.54
N SER A 41 26.46 -5.41 36.23
CA SER A 41 27.19 -6.63 35.83
C SER A 41 26.34 -7.92 35.74
N ASN A 42 25.12 -7.92 36.31
CA ASN A 42 24.18 -9.04 36.21
C ASN A 42 23.21 -8.96 35.02
N LEU A 43 23.35 -7.95 34.16
CA LEU A 43 22.45 -7.74 33.04
C LEU A 43 22.56 -8.88 32.02
N GLU A 44 21.44 -9.48 31.67
CA GLU A 44 21.32 -10.54 30.65
C GLU A 44 20.69 -10.01 29.35
N THR A 45 19.91 -8.93 29.39
CA THR A 45 19.23 -8.37 28.22
C THR A 45 19.34 -6.85 28.19
N LEU A 46 19.78 -6.31 27.05
CA LEU A 46 19.87 -4.88 26.80
C LEU A 46 19.22 -4.55 25.46
N ILE A 47 18.12 -3.82 25.51
CA ILE A 47 17.33 -3.43 24.34
C ILE A 47 17.39 -1.91 24.17
N LEU A 48 17.94 -1.46 23.05
CA LEU A 48 18.19 -0.07 22.68
C LEU A 48 17.63 0.26 21.28
N LYS A 49 16.60 -0.47 20.85
CA LYS A 49 16.00 -0.38 19.50
C LYS A 49 15.15 0.89 19.29
N PHE A 50 14.93 1.29 18.04
CA PHE A 50 14.14 2.47 17.69
C PHE A 50 14.65 3.75 18.38
N ASN A 51 15.97 3.97 18.32
CA ASN A 51 16.63 5.18 18.78
C ASN A 51 17.31 5.93 17.62
N LYS A 52 18.16 6.91 17.92
CA LYS A 52 18.92 7.69 16.94
C LYS A 52 20.43 7.55 17.13
N LEU A 53 20.88 6.43 17.71
CA LEU A 53 22.30 6.21 18.03
C LEU A 53 23.13 6.26 16.75
N SER A 54 24.17 7.10 16.72
CA SER A 54 25.02 7.29 15.52
C SER A 54 26.31 6.48 15.54
N GLY A 55 26.77 6.05 16.72
CA GLY A 55 27.98 5.25 16.85
C GLY A 55 28.10 4.56 18.20
N LEU A 56 28.96 3.55 18.28
CA LEU A 56 29.27 2.80 19.49
C LEU A 56 30.76 2.95 19.82
N GLN A 57 31.04 3.45 21.03
CA GLN A 57 32.39 3.73 21.51
C GLN A 57 32.98 2.53 22.26
N ASN A 58 34.30 2.39 22.23
CA ASN A 58 35.00 1.38 23.02
C ASN A 58 34.70 1.56 24.52
N GLY A 59 34.55 0.45 25.24
CA GLY A 59 34.18 0.42 26.66
C GLY A 59 32.70 0.65 26.96
N LEU A 60 31.84 0.89 25.95
CA LEU A 60 30.42 1.13 26.17
C LEU A 60 29.70 -0.01 26.91
N PHE A 61 30.07 -1.25 26.61
CA PHE A 61 29.49 -2.46 27.21
C PHE A 61 30.44 -3.13 28.23
N GLU A 62 31.43 -2.40 28.73
CA GLU A 62 32.40 -2.92 29.69
C GLU A 62 31.71 -3.41 30.97
N GLY A 63 32.12 -4.57 31.47
CA GLY A 63 31.55 -5.18 32.67
C GLY A 63 30.28 -6.02 32.45
N LEU A 64 29.70 -6.02 31.24
CA LEU A 64 28.47 -6.77 30.91
C LEU A 64 28.71 -8.24 30.52
N GLY A 65 29.60 -8.92 31.25
CA GLY A 65 30.01 -10.29 30.91
C GLY A 65 28.90 -11.35 30.97
N LYS A 66 27.73 -11.05 31.57
CA LYS A 66 26.55 -11.94 31.61
C LYS A 66 25.52 -11.67 30.51
N LEU A 67 25.74 -10.66 29.68
CA LEU A 67 24.79 -10.25 28.65
C LEU A 67 24.58 -11.37 27.63
N ARG A 68 23.33 -11.66 27.30
CA ARG A 68 22.91 -12.71 26.35
C ARG A 68 22.19 -12.16 25.13
N ASP A 69 21.45 -11.07 25.27
CA ASP A 69 20.69 -10.45 24.17
C ASP A 69 20.95 -8.95 24.13
N LEU A 70 21.52 -8.49 23.01
CA LEU A 70 21.79 -7.08 22.73
C LEU A 70 21.07 -6.64 21.45
N GLN A 71 20.08 -5.76 21.61
CA GLN A 71 19.26 -5.27 20.50
C GLN A 71 19.51 -3.79 20.22
N LEU A 72 20.17 -3.51 19.09
CA LEU A 72 20.55 -2.17 18.62
C LEU A 72 19.89 -1.84 17.26
N HIS A 73 18.90 -2.61 16.84
CA HIS A 73 18.28 -2.43 15.53
C HIS A 73 17.42 -1.16 15.45
N GLU A 74 17.13 -0.68 14.23
CA GLU A 74 16.33 0.55 14.00
C GLU A 74 16.99 1.76 14.69
N ASN A 75 18.25 2.01 14.36
CA ASN A 75 19.05 3.13 14.84
C ASN A 75 19.75 3.82 13.66
N LYS A 76 20.73 4.70 13.91
CA LYS A 76 21.49 5.40 12.87
C LYS A 76 22.99 5.10 12.94
N ILE A 77 23.36 3.92 13.46
CA ILE A 77 24.76 3.59 13.77
C ILE A 77 25.53 3.51 12.46
N GLN A 78 26.54 4.37 12.32
CA GLN A 78 27.45 4.42 11.17
C GLN A 78 28.83 3.88 11.52
N VAL A 79 29.28 4.14 12.75
CA VAL A 79 30.63 3.83 13.21
C VAL A 79 30.57 2.98 14.47
N ILE A 80 31.24 1.83 14.44
CA ILE A 80 31.49 0.99 15.59
C ILE A 80 33.00 0.96 15.82
N GLU A 81 33.45 1.42 16.98
CA GLU A 81 34.87 1.37 17.34
C GLU A 81 35.33 -0.07 17.59
N ASP A 82 36.61 -0.33 17.34
CA ASP A 82 37.20 -1.63 17.63
C ASP A 82 37.07 -1.97 19.11
N GLN A 83 36.91 -3.26 19.42
CA GLN A 83 36.77 -3.79 20.78
C GLN A 83 35.50 -3.34 21.53
N VAL A 84 34.52 -2.71 20.88
CA VAL A 84 33.29 -2.29 21.58
C VAL A 84 32.54 -3.44 22.27
N PHE A 85 32.60 -4.65 21.71
CA PHE A 85 31.94 -5.85 22.23
C PHE A 85 32.89 -6.74 23.04
N GLN A 86 34.07 -6.23 23.40
CA GLN A 86 35.07 -6.95 24.18
C GLN A 86 34.49 -7.39 25.53
N GLY A 87 34.75 -8.64 25.91
CA GLY A 87 34.29 -9.22 27.18
C GLY A 87 32.83 -9.67 27.21
N LEU A 88 32.10 -9.60 26.09
CA LEU A 88 30.73 -10.13 25.97
C LEU A 88 30.71 -11.64 25.63
N ASP A 89 31.50 -12.44 26.35
CA ASP A 89 31.70 -13.89 26.06
C ASP A 89 30.41 -14.73 26.12
N ASN A 90 29.37 -14.23 26.80
CA ASN A 90 28.07 -14.92 26.95
C ASN A 90 26.99 -14.46 25.99
N LEU A 91 27.29 -13.52 25.08
CA LEU A 91 26.29 -12.98 24.16
C LEU A 91 25.82 -14.06 23.20
N GLU A 92 24.51 -14.30 23.16
CA GLU A 92 23.88 -15.29 22.27
C GLU A 92 23.19 -14.64 21.07
N LYS A 93 22.71 -13.41 21.25
CA LYS A 93 21.97 -12.64 20.23
C LYS A 93 22.49 -11.22 20.14
N LEU A 94 22.83 -10.80 18.93
CA LEU A 94 23.23 -9.44 18.60
C LEU A 94 22.44 -8.97 17.39
N SER A 95 21.74 -7.85 17.52
CA SER A 95 20.98 -7.25 16.43
C SER A 95 21.46 -5.83 16.14
N LEU A 96 22.13 -5.65 15.00
CA LEU A 96 22.56 -4.38 14.42
C LEU A 96 21.78 -4.05 13.13
N ALA A 97 20.71 -4.79 12.83
CA ALA A 97 19.91 -4.59 11.62
C ALA A 97 19.28 -3.18 11.54
N LYS A 98 18.96 -2.70 10.34
CA LYS A 98 18.35 -1.37 10.11
C LYS A 98 19.14 -0.23 10.75
N ASN A 99 20.41 -0.15 10.38
CA ASN A 99 21.36 0.89 10.76
C ASN A 99 22.05 1.43 9.50
N ASN A 100 23.07 2.28 9.66
CA ASN A 100 23.78 2.90 8.54
C ASN A 100 25.25 2.42 8.45
N LEU A 101 25.52 1.16 8.84
CA LEU A 101 26.87 0.60 8.76
C LEU A 101 27.28 0.46 7.29
N THR A 102 28.49 0.90 6.97
CA THR A 102 29.05 0.78 5.60
C THR A 102 30.00 -0.39 5.43
N PHE A 103 30.54 -0.90 6.54
CA PHE A 103 31.38 -2.09 6.58
C PHE A 103 31.14 -2.87 7.87
N VAL A 104 31.62 -4.11 7.90
CA VAL A 104 31.66 -4.94 9.11
C VAL A 104 33.08 -5.44 9.30
N SER A 105 33.63 -5.28 10.51
CA SER A 105 34.92 -5.87 10.89
C SER A 105 34.73 -7.21 11.59
N THR A 106 35.53 -8.21 11.24
CA THR A 106 35.57 -9.51 11.93
C THR A 106 36.03 -9.37 13.39
N ASP A 107 36.85 -8.36 13.68
CA ASP A 107 37.45 -8.16 14.99
C ASP A 107 36.41 -7.81 16.07
N TRP A 108 35.29 -7.20 15.66
CA TRP A 108 34.17 -6.89 16.55
C TRP A 108 33.58 -8.13 17.22
N PHE A 109 33.65 -9.29 16.57
CA PHE A 109 33.00 -10.52 17.03
C PHE A 109 33.98 -11.54 17.61
N SER A 110 35.27 -11.19 17.72
CA SER A 110 36.36 -12.09 18.13
C SER A 110 36.12 -12.77 19.50
N ASP A 111 35.53 -12.04 20.45
CA ASP A 111 35.21 -12.55 21.80
C ASP A 111 33.83 -13.20 21.91
N LEU A 112 32.96 -13.09 20.88
CA LEU A 112 31.55 -13.51 20.92
C LEU A 112 31.36 -15.02 20.67
N LYS A 113 32.05 -15.85 21.44
CA LYS A 113 32.15 -17.31 21.26
C LYS A 113 30.82 -18.07 21.39
N LYS A 114 29.81 -17.47 22.04
CA LYS A 114 28.48 -18.06 22.23
C LYS A 114 27.40 -17.47 21.32
N LEU A 115 27.78 -16.59 20.40
CA LEU A 115 26.81 -15.91 19.54
C LEU A 115 26.16 -16.91 18.59
N LYS A 116 24.83 -17.04 18.69
CA LYS A 116 23.99 -17.93 17.87
C LYS A 116 23.25 -17.16 16.79
N VAL A 117 22.92 -15.90 17.08
CA VAL A 117 22.11 -15.05 16.20
C VAL A 117 22.81 -13.71 16.02
N LEU A 118 23.19 -13.42 14.79
CA LEU A 118 23.70 -12.11 14.38
C LEU A 118 22.78 -11.56 13.28
N ARG A 119 22.15 -10.41 13.54
CA ARG A 119 21.30 -9.71 12.57
C ARG A 119 21.97 -8.41 12.16
N ILE A 120 22.32 -8.28 10.89
CA ILE A 120 23.00 -7.10 10.32
C ILE A 120 22.33 -6.58 9.04
N TYR A 121 21.11 -7.06 8.74
CA TYR A 121 20.36 -6.70 7.54
C TYR A 121 19.93 -5.23 7.50
N ASP A 122 19.53 -4.72 6.33
CA ASP A 122 19.15 -3.32 6.12
C ASP A 122 20.21 -2.33 6.63
N ASN A 123 21.46 -2.57 6.30
CA ASN A 123 22.57 -1.63 6.48
C ASN A 123 23.11 -1.21 5.10
N GLN A 124 24.06 -0.27 5.07
CA GLN A 124 24.70 0.21 3.84
C GLN A 124 25.97 -0.59 3.50
N LEU A 125 25.99 -1.89 3.85
CA LEU A 125 27.16 -2.75 3.68
C LEU A 125 27.38 -3.02 2.20
N THR A 126 28.58 -2.81 1.70
CA THR A 126 28.92 -3.16 0.30
C THR A 126 29.40 -4.61 0.17
N THR A 127 30.04 -5.15 1.20
CA THR A 127 30.52 -6.54 1.24
C THR A 127 30.48 -7.06 2.67
N ILE A 128 30.36 -8.38 2.81
CA ILE A 128 30.56 -9.09 4.09
C ILE A 128 31.86 -9.90 4.01
N PRO A 129 32.76 -9.78 5.01
CA PRO A 129 33.99 -10.58 5.03
C PRO A 129 33.69 -12.09 5.03
N GLU A 130 34.35 -12.86 4.16
CA GLU A 130 34.14 -14.32 4.04
C GLU A 130 34.38 -15.07 5.36
N ASP A 131 35.34 -14.62 6.16
CA ASP A 131 35.64 -15.23 7.45
C ASP A 131 34.50 -15.01 8.47
N LEU A 132 33.70 -13.95 8.32
CA LEU A 132 32.50 -13.76 9.13
C LEU A 132 31.41 -14.78 8.76
N LEU A 133 31.25 -15.09 7.47
CA LEU A 133 30.29 -16.09 6.99
C LEU A 133 30.59 -17.49 7.51
N LYS A 134 31.88 -17.85 7.61
CA LYS A 134 32.32 -19.14 8.20
C LYS A 134 31.92 -19.27 9.67
N ASN A 135 31.97 -18.17 10.42
CA ASN A 135 31.66 -18.16 11.84
C ASN A 135 30.14 -18.10 12.11
N PHE A 136 29.36 -17.61 11.14
CA PHE A 136 27.90 -17.43 11.28
C PHE A 136 27.17 -17.90 10.01
N PRO A 137 26.84 -19.20 9.90
CA PRO A 137 26.25 -19.77 8.67
C PRO A 137 24.91 -19.16 8.26
N ASN A 138 24.13 -18.61 9.21
CA ASN A 138 22.89 -17.89 8.89
C ASN A 138 23.14 -16.57 8.14
N LEU A 139 24.36 -16.02 8.17
CA LEU A 139 24.73 -14.84 7.38
C LEU A 139 24.92 -15.16 5.90
N GLU A 140 25.23 -16.41 5.54
CA GLU A 140 25.33 -16.81 4.13
C GLU A 140 23.94 -16.80 3.47
N GLU A 141 22.93 -17.26 4.21
CA GLU A 141 21.52 -17.15 3.82
C GLU A 141 21.08 -15.68 3.74
N PHE A 142 21.56 -14.84 4.67
CA PHE A 142 21.33 -13.40 4.62
C PHE A 142 22.01 -12.72 3.42
N GLU A 143 23.28 -13.02 3.10
CA GLU A 143 23.95 -12.46 1.91
C GLU A 143 23.31 -12.95 0.61
N ARG A 144 22.84 -14.20 0.56
CA ARG A 144 22.04 -14.68 -0.56
C ARG A 144 20.71 -13.94 -0.66
N ALA A 145 20.02 -13.73 0.47
CA ALA A 145 18.79 -12.96 0.51
C ALA A 145 19.01 -11.49 0.16
N LYS A 146 20.11 -10.88 0.61
CA LYS A 146 20.48 -9.50 0.32
C LYS A 146 20.91 -9.34 -1.13
N ALA A 147 21.73 -10.23 -1.68
CA ALA A 147 22.11 -10.23 -3.08
C ALA A 147 20.90 -10.51 -3.98
N ALA A 148 19.98 -11.38 -3.56
CA ALA A 148 18.69 -11.57 -4.21
C ALA A 148 17.86 -10.28 -4.14
N VAL A 149 17.81 -9.60 -2.97
CA VAL A 149 17.09 -8.33 -2.79
C VAL A 149 17.74 -7.17 -3.53
N GLU A 150 19.08 -7.06 -3.63
CA GLU A 150 19.80 -5.99 -4.35
C GLU A 150 19.75 -6.23 -5.87
N SER A 151 19.87 -7.49 -6.29
CA SER A 151 19.52 -7.93 -7.65
C SER A 151 18.05 -7.62 -7.93
N ASP A 152 17.17 -7.81 -6.95
CA ASP A 152 15.76 -7.46 -7.03
C ASP A 152 15.58 -5.96 -7.02
N THR A 153 16.30 -5.12 -6.27
CA THR A 153 16.13 -3.65 -6.27
C THR A 153 16.60 -3.07 -7.60
N GLU A 154 17.71 -3.54 -8.17
CA GLU A 154 18.12 -3.18 -9.53
C GLU A 154 17.14 -3.75 -10.57
N PHE A 155 16.63 -4.96 -10.36
CA PHE A 155 15.57 -5.55 -11.19
C PHE A 155 14.24 -4.85 -11.04
N TRP A 156 13.91 -4.27 -9.88
CA TRP A 156 12.69 -3.57 -9.53
C TRP A 156 12.76 -2.12 -9.98
N ASP A 157 13.91 -1.46 -9.88
CA ASP A 157 14.16 -0.15 -10.49
C ASP A 157 14.16 -0.28 -12.02
N LYS A 158 14.74 -1.35 -12.55
CA LYS A 158 14.70 -1.66 -13.98
C LYS A 158 13.33 -2.14 -14.42
N MET A 159 12.61 -2.94 -13.64
CA MET A 159 11.24 -3.35 -13.91
C MET A 159 10.33 -2.16 -13.79
N GLN A 160 10.47 -1.29 -12.80
CA GLN A 160 9.69 -0.06 -12.64
C GLN A 160 10.01 0.92 -13.76
N ALA A 161 11.26 1.05 -14.19
CA ALA A 161 11.61 1.80 -15.40
C ALA A 161 11.04 1.14 -16.67
N GLU A 162 11.06 -0.18 -16.78
CA GLU A 162 10.44 -0.94 -17.86
C GLU A 162 8.91 -0.89 -17.79
N TRP A 163 8.32 -0.75 -16.61
CA TRP A 163 6.88 -0.67 -16.33
C TRP A 163 6.35 0.73 -16.57
N GLU A 164 7.12 1.77 -16.22
CA GLU A 164 6.94 3.15 -16.63
C GLU A 164 7.12 3.30 -18.14
N GLU A 165 8.11 2.63 -18.74
CA GLU A 165 8.34 2.59 -20.19
C GLU A 165 7.28 1.76 -20.93
N LEU A 166 6.74 0.68 -20.35
CA LEU A 166 5.62 -0.11 -20.88
C LEU A 166 4.30 0.63 -20.72
N ALA A 167 4.08 1.34 -19.61
CA ALA A 167 2.95 2.26 -19.44
C ALA A 167 3.04 3.41 -20.46
N ARG A 168 4.25 3.91 -20.71
CA ARG A 168 4.55 4.91 -21.73
C ARG A 168 4.44 4.35 -23.16
N ARG A 169 4.79 3.08 -23.41
CA ARG A 169 4.64 2.40 -24.70
C ARG A 169 3.22 1.95 -24.97
N ASN A 170 2.44 1.55 -23.97
CA ASN A 170 1.00 1.37 -24.09
C ASN A 170 0.32 2.73 -24.35
N TRP A 171 0.84 3.82 -23.77
CA TRP A 171 0.45 5.18 -24.14
C TRP A 171 0.87 5.58 -25.57
N LEU A 172 1.99 5.06 -26.11
CA LEU A 172 2.46 5.33 -27.48
C LEU A 172 1.83 4.42 -28.55
N THR A 173 1.55 3.16 -28.26
CA THR A 173 0.91 2.20 -29.19
C THR A 173 -0.59 2.50 -29.35
N GLU A 174 -1.24 3.12 -28.36
CA GLU A 174 -2.55 3.76 -28.54
C GLU A 174 -2.50 5.02 -29.42
N ASN A 175 -1.35 5.69 -29.52
CA ASN A 175 -1.19 6.91 -30.32
C ASN A 175 -0.76 6.66 -31.78
N GLU A 176 -0.25 5.47 -32.12
CA GLU A 176 0.16 5.16 -33.50
C GLU A 176 -1.03 4.83 -34.43
N GLN A 177 -2.25 4.71 -33.91
CA GLN A 177 -3.47 4.61 -34.74
C GLN A 177 -4.22 5.93 -34.98
N ALA A 178 -3.71 7.09 -34.55
CA ALA A 178 -4.30 8.37 -34.94
C ALA A 178 -3.26 9.47 -35.12
N GLN A 179 -2.84 9.69 -36.37
CA GLN A 179 -2.22 10.95 -36.78
C GLN A 179 -3.25 12.09 -36.68
N ILE A 180 -3.29 12.85 -35.57
CA ILE A 180 -3.98 14.16 -35.47
C ILE A 180 -3.15 15.11 -34.57
N PRO A 181 -3.09 16.42 -34.85
CA PRO A 181 -2.01 17.31 -34.42
C PRO A 181 -2.00 17.66 -32.92
N SER A 182 -0.79 17.98 -32.46
CA SER A 182 -0.41 18.42 -31.13
C SER A 182 -1.05 19.74 -30.68
N SER A 183 -2.30 19.69 -30.20
CA SER A 183 -2.89 20.81 -29.44
C SER A 183 -3.99 20.40 -28.44
N VAL A 184 -3.94 19.20 -27.88
CA VAL A 184 -5.03 18.69 -27.01
C VAL A 184 -4.53 18.38 -25.59
N SER A 185 -5.33 18.83 -24.61
CA SER A 185 -5.12 18.69 -23.17
C SER A 185 -5.25 17.24 -22.67
N PRO A 186 -4.60 16.82 -21.56
CA PRO A 186 -4.67 15.44 -21.01
C PRO A 186 -6.07 14.96 -20.60
N HIS A 187 -7.09 15.83 -20.65
CA HIS A 187 -8.47 15.58 -20.19
C HIS A 187 -9.43 15.08 -21.29
N GLU A 188 -8.93 14.73 -22.48
CA GLU A 188 -9.75 14.31 -23.63
C GLU A 188 -9.70 12.80 -23.94
N LYS A 189 -9.26 11.93 -23.01
CA LYS A 189 -9.42 10.48 -23.20
C LYS A 189 -10.84 10.07 -22.78
N GLY A 190 -11.73 9.96 -23.76
CA GLY A 190 -13.09 9.43 -23.58
C GLY A 190 -13.12 7.97 -23.13
N TYR A 191 -14.32 7.46 -22.80
CA TYR A 191 -14.49 6.06 -22.41
C TYR A 191 -14.26 5.13 -23.61
N TYR A 192 -13.44 4.09 -23.44
CA TYR A 192 -13.18 3.09 -24.47
C TYR A 192 -14.16 1.93 -24.32
N PHE A 193 -15.14 1.86 -25.23
CA PHE A 193 -16.12 0.79 -25.28
C PHE A 193 -15.55 -0.49 -25.90
N HIS A 194 -16.05 -1.64 -25.46
CA HIS A 194 -15.78 -2.89 -26.15
C HIS A 194 -16.42 -2.86 -27.55
N THR A 195 -15.58 -3.03 -28.58
CA THR A 195 -16.02 -2.95 -29.99
C THR A 195 -17.04 -4.03 -30.33
N ASP A 196 -16.84 -5.23 -29.79
CA ASP A 196 -17.65 -6.42 -30.04
C ASP A 196 -18.46 -6.82 -28.79
N ASN A 197 -19.21 -5.86 -28.24
CA ASN A 197 -20.04 -6.10 -27.07
C ASN A 197 -21.26 -7.00 -27.43
N PRO A 198 -21.36 -8.25 -26.91
CA PRO A 198 -22.45 -9.17 -27.25
C PRO A 198 -23.81 -8.70 -26.73
N TYR A 199 -23.83 -7.76 -25.78
CA TYR A 199 -25.05 -7.24 -25.17
C TYR A 199 -25.47 -5.87 -25.73
N LYS A 200 -24.81 -5.34 -26.76
CA LYS A 200 -25.08 -4.01 -27.31
C LYS A 200 -26.58 -3.73 -27.54
N ASP A 201 -27.28 -4.71 -28.12
CA ASP A 201 -28.71 -4.63 -28.43
C ASP A 201 -29.59 -5.39 -27.40
N PHE A 202 -29.04 -5.74 -26.24
CA PHE A 202 -29.74 -6.47 -25.20
C PHE A 202 -30.81 -5.57 -24.54
N PRO A 203 -32.08 -6.00 -24.48
CA PRO A 203 -33.14 -5.21 -23.87
C PRO A 203 -32.96 -5.14 -22.35
N ASN A 204 -33.24 -3.98 -21.74
CA ASN A 204 -33.07 -3.74 -20.31
C ASN A 204 -31.65 -4.07 -19.80
N ALA A 205 -30.63 -3.74 -20.59
CA ALA A 205 -29.23 -4.03 -20.27
C ALA A 205 -28.80 -3.49 -18.90
N PHE A 206 -29.33 -2.34 -18.47
CA PHE A 206 -29.04 -1.77 -17.15
C PHE A 206 -29.47 -2.67 -15.99
N GLU A 207 -30.71 -3.19 -16.02
CA GLU A 207 -31.26 -4.04 -14.96
C GLU A 207 -30.51 -5.37 -14.86
N GLU A 208 -30.21 -6.01 -16.00
CA GLU A 208 -29.43 -7.25 -16.01
C GLU A 208 -27.97 -6.99 -15.61
N GLY A 209 -27.39 -5.85 -15.99
CA GLY A 209 -26.05 -5.44 -15.55
C GLY A 209 -25.94 -5.27 -14.04
N LEU A 210 -26.93 -4.61 -13.41
CA LEU A 210 -27.03 -4.50 -11.96
C LEU A 210 -27.13 -5.86 -11.27
N LYS A 211 -27.93 -6.77 -11.84
CA LYS A 211 -28.08 -8.12 -11.31
C LYS A 211 -26.76 -8.90 -11.40
N LYS A 212 -26.08 -8.84 -12.55
CA LYS A 212 -24.76 -9.49 -12.74
C LYS A 212 -23.70 -8.95 -11.79
N SER A 213 -23.69 -7.63 -11.56
CA SER A 213 -22.81 -7.00 -10.57
C SER A 213 -23.06 -7.57 -9.17
N ARG A 214 -24.33 -7.69 -8.73
CA ARG A 214 -24.67 -8.29 -7.42
C ARG A 214 -24.36 -9.79 -7.30
N GLU A 215 -24.43 -10.52 -8.41
CA GLU A 215 -24.02 -11.94 -8.48
C GLU A 215 -22.49 -12.12 -8.46
N GLY A 216 -21.74 -11.02 -8.61
CA GLY A 216 -20.28 -11.00 -8.69
C GLY A 216 -19.70 -11.37 -10.05
N ASP A 217 -20.53 -11.40 -11.09
CA ASP A 217 -20.10 -11.54 -12.48
C ASP A 217 -19.74 -10.16 -13.06
N LEU A 218 -18.69 -9.56 -12.51
CA LEU A 218 -18.27 -8.18 -12.84
C LEU A 218 -17.98 -7.98 -14.34
N PRO A 219 -17.28 -8.88 -15.05
CA PRO A 219 -16.98 -8.67 -16.46
C PRO A 219 -18.23 -8.65 -17.35
N ASN A 220 -19.19 -9.54 -17.14
CA ASN A 220 -20.46 -9.48 -17.88
C ASN A 220 -21.31 -8.28 -17.44
N ALA A 221 -21.28 -7.91 -16.16
CA ALA A 221 -21.92 -6.68 -15.69
C ALA A 221 -21.38 -5.45 -16.42
N VAL A 222 -20.07 -5.32 -16.59
CA VAL A 222 -19.44 -4.23 -17.36
C VAL A 222 -19.96 -4.20 -18.78
N LEU A 223 -20.00 -5.33 -19.49
CA LEU A 223 -20.47 -5.35 -20.88
C LEU A 223 -21.97 -4.96 -20.99
N LEU A 224 -22.81 -5.41 -20.06
CA LEU A 224 -24.22 -5.01 -20.00
C LEU A 224 -24.39 -3.52 -19.67
N LEU A 225 -23.60 -2.99 -18.74
CA LEU A 225 -23.63 -1.58 -18.36
C LEU A 225 -23.10 -0.67 -19.48
N GLU A 226 -22.10 -1.13 -20.24
CA GLU A 226 -21.67 -0.46 -21.47
C GLU A 226 -22.79 -0.42 -22.51
N ALA A 227 -23.51 -1.53 -22.71
CA ALA A 227 -24.67 -1.54 -23.58
C ALA A 227 -25.76 -0.57 -23.09
N ALA A 228 -25.99 -0.49 -21.78
CA ALA A 228 -26.95 0.45 -21.19
C ALA A 228 -26.60 1.91 -21.47
N VAL A 229 -25.35 2.34 -21.25
CA VAL A 229 -24.94 3.72 -21.55
C VAL A 229 -24.86 4.01 -23.05
N LEU A 230 -24.70 2.99 -23.90
CA LEU A 230 -24.81 3.15 -25.36
C LEU A 230 -26.27 3.33 -25.80
N GLN A 231 -27.22 2.66 -25.12
CA GLN A 231 -28.66 2.79 -25.37
C GLN A 231 -29.21 4.13 -24.85
N ASP A 232 -28.75 4.58 -23.67
CA ASP A 232 -29.04 5.93 -23.13
C ASP A 232 -27.77 6.62 -22.60
N PRO A 233 -27.09 7.44 -23.43
CA PRO A 233 -25.87 8.15 -23.04
C PRO A 233 -26.05 9.22 -21.95
N ASN A 234 -27.29 9.61 -21.65
CA ASN A 234 -27.61 10.62 -20.63
C ASN A 234 -28.07 10.00 -19.30
N ASP A 235 -28.10 8.68 -19.20
CA ASP A 235 -28.38 7.99 -17.95
C ASP A 235 -27.18 8.09 -17.00
N SER A 236 -27.26 9.03 -16.06
CA SER A 236 -26.22 9.22 -15.05
C SER A 236 -26.07 8.04 -14.09
N GLU A 237 -27.14 7.27 -13.87
CA GLU A 237 -27.11 6.11 -12.98
C GLU A 237 -26.36 4.95 -13.65
N ALA A 238 -26.61 4.70 -14.93
CA ALA A 238 -25.84 3.75 -15.72
C ALA A 238 -24.34 4.07 -15.72
N TRP A 239 -23.96 5.35 -15.89
CA TRP A 239 -22.56 5.78 -15.78
C TRP A 239 -21.97 5.61 -14.38
N GLN A 240 -22.75 5.87 -13.32
CA GLN A 240 -22.31 5.66 -11.93
C GLN A 240 -21.97 4.19 -11.71
N VAL A 241 -22.90 3.29 -12.04
CA VAL A 241 -22.77 1.85 -11.81
C VAL A 241 -21.67 1.26 -12.68
N LEU A 242 -21.54 1.69 -13.93
CA LEU A 242 -20.42 1.32 -14.79
C LEU A 242 -19.08 1.70 -14.15
N GLY A 243 -18.98 2.92 -13.62
CA GLY A 243 -17.77 3.40 -12.96
C GLY A 243 -17.40 2.62 -11.70
N THR A 244 -18.35 2.37 -10.81
CA THR A 244 -18.09 1.56 -9.60
C THR A 244 -17.75 0.11 -9.96
N THR A 245 -18.46 -0.48 -10.92
CA THR A 245 -18.18 -1.86 -11.37
C THR A 245 -16.79 -1.98 -12.00
N GLN A 246 -16.35 -0.99 -12.78
CA GLN A 246 -14.99 -0.97 -13.33
C GLN A 246 -13.92 -0.85 -12.23
N ALA A 247 -14.16 -0.06 -11.19
CA ALA A 247 -13.25 0.03 -10.05
C ALA A 247 -13.13 -1.33 -9.33
N GLU A 248 -14.25 -2.03 -9.15
CA GLU A 248 -14.30 -3.37 -8.57
C GLU A 248 -13.65 -4.44 -9.46
N ASN A 249 -13.69 -4.23 -10.78
CA ASN A 249 -13.09 -5.08 -11.81
C ASN A 249 -11.59 -4.80 -12.04
N GLU A 250 -10.91 -4.04 -11.17
CA GLU A 250 -9.48 -3.71 -11.30
C GLU A 250 -9.17 -2.91 -12.59
N ASN A 251 -10.05 -1.98 -12.97
CA ASN A 251 -9.87 -1.03 -14.07
C ASN A 251 -10.12 0.42 -13.62
N GLU A 252 -9.12 1.00 -12.98
CA GLU A 252 -9.20 2.34 -12.38
C GLU A 252 -9.40 3.46 -13.41
N GLN A 253 -8.80 3.34 -14.60
CA GLN A 253 -8.90 4.35 -15.64
C GLN A 253 -10.34 4.45 -16.17
N ALA A 254 -10.96 3.31 -16.50
CA ALA A 254 -12.35 3.28 -16.96
C ALA A 254 -13.32 3.72 -15.85
N ALA A 255 -13.01 3.39 -14.59
CA ALA A 255 -13.77 3.84 -13.44
C ALA A 255 -13.78 5.37 -13.33
N ILE A 256 -12.62 6.02 -13.34
CA ILE A 256 -12.49 7.48 -13.24
C ILE A 256 -13.27 8.18 -14.35
N VAL A 257 -13.11 7.76 -15.60
CA VAL A 257 -13.79 8.37 -16.75
C VAL A 257 -15.31 8.23 -16.65
N SER A 258 -15.80 7.04 -16.27
CA SER A 258 -17.24 6.79 -16.12
C SER A 258 -17.85 7.60 -14.97
N LEU A 259 -17.15 7.68 -13.84
CA LEU A 259 -17.60 8.45 -12.67
C LEU A 259 -17.56 9.96 -12.96
N GLN A 260 -16.56 10.45 -13.68
CA GLN A 260 -16.53 11.84 -14.15
C GLN A 260 -17.71 12.12 -15.08
N ARG A 261 -18.01 11.21 -16.02
CA ARG A 261 -19.17 11.33 -16.91
C ARG A 261 -20.50 11.34 -16.17
N CYS A 262 -20.66 10.48 -15.16
CA CYS A 262 -21.80 10.52 -14.24
C CYS A 262 -21.94 11.91 -13.59
N LEU A 263 -20.84 12.48 -13.11
CA LEU A 263 -20.83 13.78 -12.42
C LEU A 263 -20.98 15.00 -13.34
N GLU A 264 -20.73 14.86 -14.64
CA GLU A 264 -21.10 15.86 -15.64
C GLU A 264 -22.62 15.94 -15.80
N LEU A 265 -23.28 14.78 -15.83
CA LEU A 265 -24.74 14.66 -15.96
C LEU A 265 -25.44 15.01 -14.63
N HIS A 266 -24.89 14.53 -13.51
CA HIS A 266 -25.46 14.65 -12.18
C HIS A 266 -24.40 15.06 -11.13
N PRO A 267 -24.09 16.37 -11.00
CA PRO A 267 -22.96 16.83 -10.18
C PRO A 267 -23.03 16.55 -8.68
N ASN A 268 -24.23 16.31 -8.16
CA ASN A 268 -24.49 16.02 -6.75
C ASN A 268 -24.67 14.53 -6.43
N ASN A 269 -24.30 13.64 -7.34
CA ASN A 269 -24.29 12.20 -7.08
C ASN A 269 -23.21 11.86 -6.03
N LEU A 270 -23.65 11.62 -4.79
CA LEU A 270 -22.76 11.37 -3.65
C LEU A 270 -22.00 10.04 -3.77
N LEU A 271 -22.63 9.01 -4.36
CA LEU A 271 -21.99 7.72 -4.59
C LEU A 271 -20.84 7.86 -5.59
N ALA A 272 -21.10 8.55 -6.70
CA ALA A 272 -20.07 8.82 -7.71
C ALA A 272 -18.93 9.70 -7.17
N LEU A 273 -19.22 10.71 -6.35
CA LEU A 273 -18.18 11.55 -5.74
C LEU A 273 -17.27 10.76 -4.79
N MET A 274 -17.86 9.90 -3.93
CA MET A 274 -17.08 9.07 -3.01
C MET A 274 -16.25 8.02 -3.76
N ALA A 275 -16.86 7.34 -4.74
CA ALA A 275 -16.16 6.37 -5.58
C ALA A 275 -15.00 7.03 -6.35
N LEU A 276 -15.23 8.22 -6.92
CA LEU A 276 -14.21 8.96 -7.64
C LEU A 276 -13.05 9.36 -6.72
N ALA A 277 -13.32 9.81 -5.49
CA ALA A 277 -12.29 10.13 -4.51
C ALA A 277 -11.41 8.93 -4.15
N VAL A 278 -12.01 7.76 -3.97
CA VAL A 278 -11.28 6.50 -3.75
C VAL A 278 -10.41 6.17 -4.96
N SER A 279 -10.97 6.20 -6.17
CA SER A 279 -10.24 5.94 -7.41
C SER A 279 -9.05 6.89 -7.62
N LEU A 280 -9.24 8.18 -7.39
CA LEU A 280 -8.18 9.20 -7.49
C LEU A 280 -7.10 9.02 -6.41
N THR A 281 -7.47 8.49 -5.25
CA THR A 281 -6.50 8.16 -4.19
C THR A 281 -5.62 6.99 -4.62
N ASN A 282 -6.20 5.95 -5.23
CA ASN A 282 -5.46 4.78 -5.73
C ASN A 282 -4.47 5.16 -6.85
N THR A 283 -4.80 6.14 -7.69
CA THR A 283 -3.91 6.63 -8.76
C THR A 283 -2.92 7.71 -8.30
N GLY A 284 -2.92 8.08 -7.02
CA GLY A 284 -2.02 9.10 -6.47
C GLY A 284 -2.41 10.55 -6.79
N MET A 285 -3.60 10.80 -7.35
CA MET A 285 -4.13 12.14 -7.68
C MET A 285 -4.67 12.85 -6.43
N ARG A 286 -3.78 13.19 -5.49
CA ARG A 286 -4.11 13.67 -4.14
C ARG A 286 -5.01 14.92 -4.13
N HIS A 287 -4.71 15.90 -4.98
CA HIS A 287 -5.47 17.15 -5.04
C HIS A 287 -6.91 16.91 -5.50
N ASP A 288 -7.09 16.13 -6.56
CA ASP A 288 -8.40 15.88 -7.15
C ASP A 288 -9.27 14.99 -6.25
N ALA A 289 -8.65 14.05 -5.52
CA ALA A 289 -9.33 13.27 -4.48
C ALA A 289 -9.88 14.19 -3.36
N CYS A 290 -9.09 15.18 -2.92
CA CYS A 290 -9.54 16.15 -1.92
C CYS A 290 -10.69 17.02 -2.45
N GLU A 291 -10.62 17.48 -3.70
CA GLU A 291 -11.71 18.26 -4.31
C GLU A 291 -12.99 17.42 -4.46
N ALA A 292 -12.89 16.15 -4.85
CA ALA A 292 -14.03 15.23 -4.91
C ALA A 292 -14.70 15.04 -3.54
N LEU A 293 -13.92 14.88 -2.47
CA LEU A 293 -14.45 14.78 -1.10
C LEU A 293 -15.04 16.11 -0.59
N LEU A 294 -14.43 17.23 -0.95
CA LEU A 294 -14.99 18.55 -0.64
C LEU A 294 -16.33 18.78 -1.35
N ARG A 295 -16.45 18.39 -2.62
CA ARG A 295 -17.71 18.39 -3.38
C ARG A 295 -18.73 17.44 -2.75
N TRP A 296 -18.31 16.24 -2.30
CA TRP A 296 -19.17 15.31 -1.60
C TRP A 296 -19.80 15.96 -0.37
N LEU A 297 -18.98 16.60 0.46
CA LEU A 297 -19.44 17.28 1.67
C LEU A 297 -20.38 18.46 1.34
N ARG A 298 -20.08 19.23 0.29
CA ARG A 298 -20.92 20.36 -0.20
C ARG A 298 -22.29 19.92 -0.68
N HIS A 299 -22.36 18.81 -1.41
CA HIS A 299 -23.60 18.32 -1.98
C HIS A 299 -24.42 17.49 -1.01
N ASN A 300 -23.82 17.02 0.10
CA ASN A 300 -24.52 16.23 1.09
C ASN A 300 -25.44 17.11 1.97
N PRO A 301 -26.77 16.90 1.94
CA PRO A 301 -27.72 17.71 2.68
C PRO A 301 -27.49 17.71 4.20
N LYS A 302 -26.94 16.61 4.75
CA LYS A 302 -26.65 16.46 6.19
C LYS A 302 -25.63 17.49 6.69
N TYR A 303 -24.65 17.83 5.86
CA TYR A 303 -23.51 18.69 6.26
C TYR A 303 -23.59 20.10 5.67
N LYS A 304 -24.67 20.43 4.95
CA LYS A 304 -24.85 21.74 4.30
C LYS A 304 -24.78 22.91 5.29
N ASN A 305 -25.23 22.74 6.54
CA ASN A 305 -25.22 23.80 7.54
C ASN A 305 -23.82 24.09 8.09
N LEU A 306 -22.96 23.06 8.23
CA LEU A 306 -21.55 23.22 8.61
C LEU A 306 -20.80 24.13 7.63
N LEU A 307 -21.08 23.96 6.34
CA LEU A 307 -20.40 24.71 5.29
C LEU A 307 -20.90 26.16 5.15
N LYS A 308 -22.14 26.45 5.55
CA LYS A 308 -22.67 27.84 5.58
C LYS A 308 -21.90 28.72 6.58
N SER A 309 -21.52 28.17 7.74
CA SER A 309 -20.67 28.89 8.72
C SER A 309 -19.25 29.14 8.24
N LYS A 310 -18.79 28.42 7.19
CA LYS A 310 -17.42 28.46 6.67
C LYS A 310 -17.34 28.91 5.20
N ALA A 311 -18.31 29.69 4.73
CA ALA A 311 -18.41 30.16 3.34
C ALA A 311 -17.16 30.93 2.82
N HIS A 312 -16.34 31.48 3.73
CA HIS A 312 -15.09 32.17 3.39
C HIS A 312 -13.93 31.22 3.06
N LEU A 313 -13.94 29.98 3.55
CA LEU A 313 -12.93 28.94 3.27
C LEU A 313 -13.27 28.14 2.00
N VAL A 314 -14.55 28.01 1.69
CA VAL A 314 -15.04 27.00 0.74
C VAL A 314 -15.31 27.58 -0.66
N GLY A 315 -15.24 28.90 -0.87
CA GLY A 315 -15.54 29.52 -2.17
C GLY A 315 -17.02 29.37 -2.57
N SER A 316 -17.47 30.21 -3.53
CA SER A 316 -18.88 30.26 -3.92
C SER A 316 -19.32 28.97 -4.65
N PRO A 317 -20.54 28.44 -4.41
CA PRO A 317 -21.04 27.21 -5.04
C PRO A 317 -21.10 27.25 -6.58
N ASN A 318 -21.06 28.45 -7.18
CA ASN A 318 -21.16 28.68 -8.62
C ASN A 318 -19.82 28.90 -9.34
N SER A 319 -18.68 28.73 -8.67
CA SER A 319 -17.39 28.73 -9.37
C SER A 319 -17.18 27.40 -10.08
N GLN A 320 -17.86 27.21 -11.20
CA GLN A 320 -17.32 26.40 -12.30
C GLN A 320 -16.02 27.07 -12.75
N ARG A 321 -14.92 26.82 -12.04
CA ARG A 321 -13.60 27.05 -12.63
C ARG A 321 -13.48 26.05 -13.77
N ARG A 322 -13.73 26.52 -14.99
CA ARG A 322 -13.15 25.88 -16.18
C ARG A 322 -11.68 25.67 -15.88
N MET A 323 -11.17 24.48 -16.18
CA MET A 323 -9.74 24.19 -16.19
C MET A 323 -9.07 25.06 -17.24
N SER A 324 -8.72 26.29 -16.87
CA SER A 324 -7.83 27.14 -17.63
C SER A 324 -7.11 28.07 -16.65
N CYS A 325 -5.79 27.95 -16.66
CA CYS A 325 -4.78 28.85 -16.10
C CYS A 325 -5.28 30.14 -15.44
N VAL A 326 -5.06 30.29 -14.13
CA VAL A 326 -5.12 31.58 -13.42
C VAL A 326 -3.88 31.66 -12.51
N PRO A 327 -3.24 32.84 -12.37
CA PRO A 327 -1.80 32.95 -12.18
C PRO A 327 -1.30 32.59 -10.78
N MET A 328 -0.05 32.11 -10.77
CA MET A 328 0.89 32.08 -9.65
C MET A 328 0.68 33.26 -8.70
N GLY A 329 0.31 33.00 -7.44
CA GLY A 329 0.32 34.04 -6.41
C GLY A 329 -0.68 33.95 -5.26
N ARG A 330 -1.35 32.82 -5.03
CA ARG A 330 -2.06 32.59 -3.74
C ARG A 330 -1.70 31.22 -3.19
N HIS A 331 -1.11 31.25 -2.00
CA HIS A 331 -0.73 30.15 -1.11
C HIS A 331 -1.29 28.78 -1.50
N ASP A 332 -0.39 27.94 -2.02
CA ASP A 332 -0.54 26.50 -2.21
C ASP A 332 -0.50 25.79 -0.84
N SER A 333 -1.26 26.31 0.14
CA SER A 333 -1.48 25.64 1.43
C SER A 333 -2.32 24.41 1.15
N SER A 334 -1.76 23.23 1.42
CA SER A 334 -2.33 21.95 1.01
C SER A 334 -3.83 21.84 1.36
N LEU A 335 -4.68 21.64 0.35
CA LEU A 335 -6.13 21.44 0.45
C LEU A 335 -6.51 20.31 1.43
N LEU A 336 -5.63 19.32 1.58
CA LEU A 336 -5.86 18.11 2.37
C LEU A 336 -6.16 18.42 3.86
N PRO A 337 -5.32 19.16 4.62
CA PRO A 337 -5.62 19.62 5.96
C PRO A 337 -7.00 20.28 6.11
N GLU A 338 -7.37 21.17 5.19
CA GLU A 338 -8.63 21.91 5.26
C GLU A 338 -9.83 20.97 5.09
N VAL A 339 -9.79 20.09 4.09
CA VAL A 339 -10.85 19.09 3.86
C VAL A 339 -10.92 18.10 5.03
N LYS A 340 -9.77 17.68 5.58
CA LYS A 340 -9.72 16.81 6.76
C LYS A 340 -10.37 17.46 7.98
N GLU A 341 -10.09 18.73 8.24
CA GLU A 341 -10.71 19.46 9.35
C GLU A 341 -12.23 19.54 9.18
N LEU A 342 -12.72 19.81 7.96
CA LEU A 342 -14.16 19.84 7.69
C LEU A 342 -14.85 18.49 7.93
N PHE A 343 -14.21 17.37 7.55
CA PHE A 343 -14.74 16.03 7.82
C PHE A 343 -14.75 15.72 9.33
N LEU A 344 -13.70 16.10 10.06
CA LEU A 344 -13.64 15.92 11.52
C LEU A 344 -14.72 16.71 12.25
N GLU A 345 -14.98 17.94 11.84
CA GLU A 345 -16.09 18.74 12.39
C GLU A 345 -17.45 18.14 12.06
N ALA A 346 -17.62 17.61 10.84
CA ALA A 346 -18.84 16.91 10.45
C ALA A 346 -19.10 15.66 11.32
N VAL A 347 -18.04 14.95 11.72
CA VAL A 347 -18.13 13.83 12.67
C VAL A 347 -18.54 14.33 14.06
N GLN A 348 -17.93 15.42 14.55
CA GLN A 348 -18.26 16.00 15.87
C GLN A 348 -19.71 16.49 15.96
N GLN A 349 -20.27 17.06 14.88
CA GLN A 349 -21.67 17.49 14.85
C GLN A 349 -22.67 16.32 14.88
N ASN A 350 -22.23 15.11 14.53
CA ASN A 350 -23.06 13.89 14.49
C ASN A 350 -22.54 12.85 15.49
N SER A 351 -22.19 13.28 16.71
CA SER A 351 -21.65 12.40 17.76
C SER A 351 -22.57 11.23 18.12
N ASP A 352 -23.88 11.40 17.93
CA ASP A 352 -24.90 10.47 18.41
C ASP A 352 -25.22 9.35 17.40
N ASN A 353 -24.83 9.53 16.13
CA ASN A 353 -25.07 8.52 15.09
C ASN A 353 -23.91 8.49 14.10
N VAL A 354 -23.26 7.34 13.98
CA VAL A 354 -22.14 7.13 13.07
C VAL A 354 -22.65 7.15 11.62
N ASP A 355 -22.14 8.10 10.84
CA ASP A 355 -22.35 8.12 9.39
C ASP A 355 -21.22 7.34 8.68
N PRO A 356 -21.49 6.14 8.14
CA PRO A 356 -20.46 5.30 7.52
C PRO A 356 -19.87 5.91 6.24
N ASP A 357 -20.62 6.73 5.49
CA ASP A 357 -20.09 7.36 4.26
C ASP A 357 -19.16 8.52 4.62
N LEU A 358 -19.48 9.27 5.69
CA LEU A 358 -18.58 10.28 6.23
C LEU A 358 -17.28 9.65 6.75
N GLN A 359 -17.39 8.55 7.50
CA GLN A 359 -16.23 7.79 7.98
C GLN A 359 -15.40 7.22 6.83
N THR A 360 -16.04 6.79 5.73
CA THR A 360 -15.35 6.36 4.51
C THR A 360 -14.50 7.49 3.94
N GLY A 361 -15.07 8.69 3.78
CA GLY A 361 -14.32 9.85 3.28
C GLY A 361 -13.18 10.27 4.21
N LEU A 362 -13.38 10.17 5.54
CA LEU A 362 -12.33 10.43 6.52
C LEU A 362 -11.20 9.39 6.45
N GLY A 363 -11.53 8.11 6.27
CA GLY A 363 -10.57 7.04 6.05
C GLY A 363 -9.74 7.24 4.77
N VAL A 364 -10.35 7.76 3.70
CA VAL A 364 -9.64 8.15 2.47
C VAL A 364 -8.67 9.31 2.73
N LEU A 365 -9.09 10.35 3.48
CA LEU A 365 -8.22 11.49 3.82
C LEU A 365 -7.02 11.07 4.67
N TYR A 366 -7.21 10.15 5.62
CA TYR A 366 -6.12 9.61 6.42
C TYR A 366 -5.16 8.73 5.61
N ASN A 367 -5.65 7.98 4.63
CA ASN A 367 -4.77 7.29 3.67
C ASN A 367 -3.92 8.30 2.87
N LEU A 368 -4.54 9.38 2.37
CA LEU A 368 -3.81 10.43 1.65
C LEU A 368 -2.73 11.12 2.50
N SER A 369 -2.92 11.22 3.82
CA SER A 369 -1.92 11.78 4.75
C SER A 369 -0.93 10.76 5.33
N GLY A 370 -1.07 9.47 5.03
CA GLY A 370 -0.26 8.40 5.60
C GLY A 370 -0.56 8.09 7.07
N GLU A 371 -1.68 8.57 7.61
CA GLU A 371 -2.12 8.30 8.98
C GLU A 371 -2.91 6.98 9.07
N PHE A 372 -2.27 5.86 8.68
CA PHE A 372 -2.95 4.57 8.45
C PHE A 372 -3.73 4.04 9.67
N ASN A 373 -3.22 4.20 10.89
CA ASN A 373 -3.94 3.77 12.09
C ASN A 373 -5.28 4.48 12.27
N LYS A 374 -5.34 5.79 11.96
CA LYS A 374 -6.60 6.55 12.04
C LYS A 374 -7.54 6.20 10.87
N ALA A 375 -6.98 5.89 9.70
CA ALA A 375 -7.78 5.37 8.58
C ALA A 375 -8.43 4.03 8.95
N VAL A 376 -7.70 3.12 9.60
CA VAL A 376 -8.22 1.84 10.11
C VAL A 376 -9.36 2.07 11.11
N GLU A 377 -9.21 2.99 12.06
CA GLU A 377 -10.28 3.36 13.01
C GLU A 377 -11.53 3.88 12.29
N ALA A 378 -11.37 4.74 11.27
CA ALA A 378 -12.49 5.27 10.49
C ALA A 378 -13.23 4.15 9.74
N PHE A 379 -12.52 3.25 9.06
CA PHE A 379 -13.16 2.13 8.35
C PHE A 379 -13.81 1.11 9.30
N ASN A 380 -13.19 0.80 10.43
CA ASN A 380 -13.82 -0.04 11.46
C ASN A 380 -15.08 0.61 12.04
N THR A 381 -15.07 1.93 12.21
CA THR A 381 -16.25 2.68 12.65
C THR A 381 -17.36 2.61 11.60
N ALA A 382 -17.04 2.73 10.31
CA ALA A 382 -18.02 2.52 9.23
C ALA A 382 -18.56 1.07 9.20
N LEU A 383 -17.70 0.07 9.36
CA LEU A 383 -18.06 -1.36 9.42
C LEU A 383 -18.92 -1.70 10.63
N SER A 384 -18.80 -0.98 11.75
CA SER A 384 -19.69 -1.16 12.91
C SER A 384 -21.17 -0.87 12.58
N VAL A 385 -21.42 -0.04 11.56
CA VAL A 385 -22.76 0.27 11.04
C VAL A 385 -23.13 -0.65 9.87
N ARG A 386 -22.16 -0.97 9.00
CA ARG A 386 -22.35 -1.80 7.80
C ARG A 386 -21.39 -3.01 7.80
N PRO A 387 -21.63 -4.03 8.64
CA PRO A 387 -20.68 -5.15 8.80
C PRO A 387 -20.58 -6.08 7.57
N GLU A 388 -21.58 -6.05 6.69
CA GLU A 388 -21.63 -6.87 5.47
C GLU A 388 -21.24 -6.08 4.20
N ASP A 389 -20.66 -4.87 4.35
CA ASP A 389 -20.20 -4.06 3.22
C ASP A 389 -18.81 -4.52 2.78
N TYR A 390 -18.77 -5.33 1.72
CA TYR A 390 -17.54 -5.88 1.16
C TYR A 390 -16.58 -4.80 0.63
N LEU A 391 -17.08 -3.63 0.22
CA LEU A 391 -16.24 -2.53 -0.23
C LEU A 391 -15.51 -1.89 0.95
N LEU A 392 -16.16 -1.78 2.11
CA LEU A 392 -15.50 -1.30 3.35
C LEU A 392 -14.45 -2.28 3.85
N TRP A 393 -14.72 -3.59 3.81
CA TRP A 393 -13.72 -4.61 4.14
C TRP A 393 -12.47 -4.53 3.24
N ASN A 394 -12.66 -4.35 1.92
CA ASN A 394 -11.52 -4.16 1.02
C ASN A 394 -10.76 -2.85 1.27
N ARG A 395 -11.44 -1.74 1.62
CA ARG A 395 -10.76 -0.48 1.99
C ARG A 395 -9.97 -0.62 3.29
N LEU A 396 -10.51 -1.35 4.28
CA LEU A 396 -9.81 -1.68 5.52
C LEU A 396 -8.54 -2.51 5.20
N GLY A 397 -8.68 -3.57 4.41
CA GLY A 397 -7.54 -4.39 3.97
C GLY A 397 -6.48 -3.56 3.25
N ALA A 398 -6.87 -2.70 2.31
CA ALA A 398 -5.93 -1.83 1.58
C ALA A 398 -5.18 -0.87 2.50
N THR A 399 -5.90 -0.32 3.47
CA THR A 399 -5.31 0.57 4.48
C THR A 399 -4.32 -0.16 5.39
N LEU A 400 -4.66 -1.39 5.81
CA LEU A 400 -3.78 -2.23 6.63
C LEU A 400 -2.51 -2.62 5.87
N ALA A 401 -2.65 -3.06 4.60
CA ALA A 401 -1.52 -3.42 3.76
C ALA A 401 -0.59 -2.22 3.50
N ASN A 402 -1.14 -1.03 3.21
CA ASN A 402 -0.37 0.20 3.02
C ASN A 402 0.32 0.68 4.31
N GLY A 403 -0.20 0.30 5.48
CA GLY A 403 0.38 0.57 6.79
C GLY A 403 1.29 -0.54 7.32
N ASP A 404 1.85 -1.38 6.45
CA ASP A 404 2.75 -2.50 6.76
C ASP A 404 2.14 -3.58 7.68
N ARG A 405 0.81 -3.74 7.66
CA ARG A 405 0.06 -4.73 8.46
C ARG A 405 -0.60 -5.78 7.54
N SER A 406 0.20 -6.40 6.67
CA SER A 406 -0.29 -7.33 5.64
C SER A 406 -0.98 -8.59 6.19
N GLU A 407 -0.61 -9.09 7.37
CA GLU A 407 -1.30 -10.23 8.00
C GLU A 407 -2.76 -9.91 8.32
N GLU A 408 -3.02 -8.75 8.94
CA GLU A 408 -4.38 -8.29 9.24
C GLU A 408 -5.15 -7.92 7.96
N ALA A 409 -4.44 -7.42 6.94
CA ALA A 409 -5.04 -7.12 5.65
C ALA A 409 -5.63 -8.37 4.98
N VAL A 410 -4.94 -9.52 5.08
CA VAL A 410 -5.41 -10.81 4.55
C VAL A 410 -6.77 -11.20 5.15
N GLU A 411 -6.98 -10.99 6.45
CA GLU A 411 -8.27 -11.28 7.11
C GLU A 411 -9.39 -10.39 6.54
N ALA A 412 -9.13 -9.09 6.39
CA ALA A 412 -10.09 -8.16 5.83
C ALA A 412 -10.46 -8.47 4.36
N TYR A 413 -9.48 -8.81 3.52
CA TYR A 413 -9.76 -9.23 2.15
C TYR A 413 -10.48 -10.57 2.07
N THR A 414 -10.12 -11.51 2.94
CA THR A 414 -10.82 -12.81 3.02
C THR A 414 -12.30 -12.57 3.34
N ARG A 415 -12.60 -11.69 4.31
CA ARG A 415 -13.99 -11.31 4.62
C ARG A 415 -14.69 -10.64 3.44
N ALA A 416 -14.02 -9.74 2.71
CA ALA A 416 -14.59 -9.14 1.50
C ALA A 416 -14.92 -10.17 0.42
N LEU A 417 -14.06 -11.19 0.24
CA LEU A 417 -14.24 -12.26 -0.74
C LEU A 417 -15.25 -13.32 -0.32
N GLU A 418 -15.46 -13.54 0.98
CA GLU A 418 -16.57 -14.35 1.50
C GLU A 418 -17.93 -13.71 1.15
N LEU A 419 -18.02 -12.39 1.31
CA LEU A 419 -19.23 -11.62 0.99
C LEU A 419 -19.46 -11.52 -0.52
N HIS A 420 -18.39 -11.33 -1.28
CA HIS A 420 -18.44 -11.14 -2.73
C HIS A 420 -17.29 -11.86 -3.46
N PRO A 421 -17.45 -13.17 -3.77
CA PRO A 421 -16.37 -13.99 -4.35
C PRO A 421 -15.84 -13.52 -5.72
N GLY A 422 -16.67 -12.78 -6.46
CA GLY A 422 -16.32 -12.19 -7.75
C GLY A 422 -15.56 -10.87 -7.67
N PHE A 423 -15.17 -10.42 -6.48
CA PHE A 423 -14.55 -9.11 -6.28
C PHE A 423 -13.07 -9.11 -6.69
N ILE A 424 -12.82 -8.81 -7.97
CA ILE A 424 -11.51 -8.92 -8.61
C ILE A 424 -10.47 -8.01 -7.93
N ARG A 425 -10.83 -6.76 -7.62
CA ARG A 425 -9.97 -5.82 -6.85
C ARG A 425 -9.49 -6.41 -5.53
N SER A 426 -10.37 -7.04 -4.76
CA SER A 426 -10.00 -7.63 -3.47
C SER A 426 -9.12 -8.86 -3.62
N ARG A 427 -9.29 -9.65 -4.69
CA ARG A 427 -8.37 -10.77 -5.01
C ARG A 427 -6.99 -10.26 -5.40
N TYR A 428 -6.94 -9.22 -6.22
CA TYR A 428 -5.68 -8.55 -6.57
C TYR A 428 -4.97 -8.04 -5.30
N ASN A 429 -5.67 -7.31 -4.45
CA ASN A 429 -5.10 -6.78 -3.21
C ASN A 429 -4.65 -7.87 -2.22
N LEU A 430 -5.38 -8.99 -2.15
CA LEU A 430 -4.97 -10.16 -1.38
C LEU A 430 -3.66 -10.74 -1.94
N GLY A 431 -3.55 -10.85 -3.27
CA GLY A 431 -2.31 -11.29 -3.92
C GLY A 431 -1.12 -10.38 -3.61
N ILE A 432 -1.31 -9.05 -3.62
CA ILE A 432 -0.28 -8.08 -3.21
C ILE A 432 0.13 -8.30 -1.74
N SER A 433 -0.83 -8.53 -0.85
CA SER A 433 -0.52 -8.79 0.56
C SER A 433 0.23 -10.11 0.74
N CYS A 434 -0.07 -11.14 -0.05
CA CYS A 434 0.71 -12.38 -0.08
C CYS A 434 2.15 -12.15 -0.56
N ILE A 435 2.39 -11.26 -1.53
CA ILE A 435 3.77 -10.87 -1.92
C ILE A 435 4.51 -10.26 -0.72
N ASN A 436 3.89 -9.31 -0.01
CA ASN A 436 4.49 -8.64 1.15
C ASN A 436 4.85 -9.62 2.28
N LEU A 437 4.14 -10.74 2.38
CA LEU A 437 4.35 -11.79 3.38
C LEU A 437 5.31 -12.90 2.91
N GLY A 438 5.86 -12.82 1.68
CA GLY A 438 6.70 -13.89 1.10
C GLY A 438 5.91 -15.12 0.62
N ALA A 439 4.58 -15.08 0.64
CA ALA A 439 3.70 -16.16 0.20
C ALA A 439 3.47 -16.08 -1.33
N HIS A 440 4.55 -16.21 -2.10
CA HIS A 440 4.55 -15.93 -3.55
C HIS A 440 3.67 -16.89 -4.36
N ARG A 441 3.55 -18.15 -3.93
CA ARG A 441 2.68 -19.14 -4.58
C ARG A 441 1.21 -18.78 -4.42
N GLU A 442 0.81 -18.38 -3.22
CA GLU A 442 -0.53 -17.91 -2.87
C GLU A 442 -0.85 -16.61 -3.61
N ALA A 443 0.13 -15.70 -3.74
CA ALA A 443 0.00 -14.49 -4.55
C ALA A 443 -0.31 -14.82 -6.01
N ALA A 444 0.50 -15.67 -6.64
CA ALA A 444 0.29 -16.10 -8.02
C ALA A 444 -1.08 -16.78 -8.20
N SER A 445 -1.51 -17.64 -7.27
CA SER A 445 -2.83 -18.26 -7.30
C SER A 445 -3.98 -17.24 -7.25
N ASN A 446 -3.87 -16.19 -6.43
CA ASN A 446 -4.86 -15.12 -6.37
C ASN A 446 -4.93 -14.31 -7.68
N PHE A 447 -3.79 -13.96 -8.27
CA PHE A 447 -3.76 -13.25 -9.55
C PHE A 447 -4.32 -14.09 -10.69
N LEU A 448 -3.97 -15.38 -10.76
CA LEU A 448 -4.53 -16.30 -11.75
C LEU A 448 -6.04 -16.44 -11.60
N THR A 449 -6.53 -16.52 -10.36
CA THR A 449 -7.98 -16.55 -10.09
C THR A 449 -8.65 -15.25 -10.56
N ALA A 450 -8.07 -14.09 -10.26
CA ALA A 450 -8.58 -12.80 -10.72
C ALA A 450 -8.64 -12.68 -12.25
N LEU A 451 -7.57 -13.12 -12.95
CA LEU A 451 -7.53 -13.18 -14.42
C LEU A 451 -8.55 -14.16 -14.99
N SER A 452 -8.73 -15.33 -14.35
CA SER A 452 -9.74 -16.32 -14.77
C SER A 452 -11.16 -15.77 -14.66
N LEU A 453 -11.44 -14.98 -13.60
CA LEU A 453 -12.73 -14.30 -13.43
C LEU A 453 -12.94 -13.29 -14.55
N GLN A 454 -11.94 -12.47 -14.87
CA GLN A 454 -11.99 -11.53 -16.00
C GLN A 454 -12.20 -12.23 -17.35
N ARG A 455 -11.64 -13.44 -17.52
CA ARG A 455 -11.78 -14.23 -18.75
C ARG A 455 -13.18 -14.78 -18.97
N LYS A 456 -13.98 -15.04 -17.91
CA LYS A 456 -15.28 -15.71 -18.03
C LYS A 456 -16.32 -14.99 -18.90
N SER A 457 -16.14 -13.70 -19.22
CA SER A 457 -16.97 -12.99 -20.21
C SER A 457 -16.64 -13.33 -21.67
N GLN A 458 -15.56 -14.08 -21.94
CA GLN A 458 -15.15 -14.46 -23.29
C GLN A 458 -16.07 -15.55 -23.87
N SER A 459 -16.96 -15.14 -24.78
CA SER A 459 -17.40 -16.03 -25.85
C SER A 459 -16.16 -16.62 -26.53
N HIS A 460 -16.13 -17.93 -26.78
CA HIS A 460 -15.01 -18.71 -27.32
C HIS A 460 -14.46 -18.24 -28.70
N GLN A 461 -14.92 -17.10 -29.22
CA GLN A 461 -14.59 -16.60 -30.56
C GLN A 461 -13.70 -15.36 -30.60
N GLN A 462 -13.38 -14.69 -29.49
CA GLN A 462 -12.63 -13.42 -29.57
C GLN A 462 -11.55 -13.26 -28.49
N SER A 463 -10.30 -13.28 -28.94
CA SER A 463 -9.06 -13.31 -28.16
C SER A 463 -8.52 -11.94 -27.73
N HIS A 464 -9.34 -10.88 -27.73
CA HIS A 464 -8.80 -9.50 -27.66
C HIS A 464 -9.42 -8.59 -26.59
N GLN A 465 -10.06 -9.14 -25.56
CA GLN A 465 -10.33 -8.35 -24.36
C GLN A 465 -9.09 -8.37 -23.45
N VAL A 466 -8.49 -7.19 -23.27
CA VAL A 466 -7.28 -6.98 -22.46
C VAL A 466 -7.65 -7.18 -20.98
N MET A 467 -7.31 -8.35 -20.42
CA MET A 467 -7.30 -8.55 -18.97
C MET A 467 -6.43 -7.49 -18.29
N SER A 468 -6.73 -7.12 -17.04
CA SER A 468 -6.04 -6.02 -16.36
C SER A 468 -4.53 -6.19 -16.39
N GLY A 469 -3.84 -5.28 -17.09
CA GLY A 469 -2.38 -5.30 -17.23
C GLY A 469 -1.64 -5.25 -15.89
N ASN A 470 -2.25 -4.60 -14.89
CA ASN A 470 -1.75 -4.55 -13.51
C ASN A 470 -1.70 -5.94 -12.86
N ILE A 471 -2.75 -6.76 -13.06
CA ILE A 471 -2.82 -8.12 -12.50
C ILE A 471 -1.78 -9.02 -13.16
N TRP A 472 -1.62 -8.92 -14.48
CA TRP A 472 -0.57 -9.62 -15.21
C TRP A 472 0.84 -9.22 -14.76
N ALA A 473 1.06 -7.94 -14.46
CA ALA A 473 2.34 -7.47 -13.93
C ALA A 473 2.63 -8.03 -12.53
N ALA A 474 1.66 -7.95 -11.62
CA ALA A 474 1.79 -8.51 -10.28
C ALA A 474 1.99 -10.03 -10.30
N LEU A 475 1.37 -10.73 -11.26
CA LEU A 475 1.61 -12.16 -11.47
C LEU A 475 3.04 -12.44 -11.92
N ARG A 476 3.59 -11.67 -12.87
CA ARG A 476 4.98 -11.84 -13.31
C ARG A 476 5.97 -11.66 -12.16
N ILE A 477 5.72 -10.66 -11.31
CA ILE A 477 6.46 -10.43 -10.08
C ILE A 477 6.40 -11.65 -9.15
N ALA A 478 5.19 -12.16 -8.89
CA ALA A 478 5.05 -13.32 -8.01
C ALA A 478 5.77 -14.56 -8.57
N LEU A 479 5.73 -14.75 -9.89
CA LEU A 479 6.40 -15.87 -10.56
C LEU A 479 7.92 -15.73 -10.60
N SER A 480 8.45 -14.49 -10.72
CA SER A 480 9.90 -14.25 -10.62
C SER A 480 10.40 -14.56 -9.21
N MET A 481 9.66 -14.15 -8.18
CA MET A 481 9.95 -14.45 -6.77
C MET A 481 9.86 -15.95 -6.41
N MET A 482 9.28 -16.78 -7.28
CA MET A 482 9.20 -18.24 -7.11
C MET A 482 10.31 -19.00 -7.86
N ASP A 483 11.20 -18.30 -8.57
CA ASP A 483 12.22 -18.89 -9.45
C ASP A 483 11.63 -19.90 -10.47
N GLN A 484 10.49 -19.56 -11.07
CA GLN A 484 9.81 -20.38 -12.08
C GLN A 484 9.93 -19.76 -13.48
N PRO A 485 11.08 -19.87 -14.17
CA PRO A 485 11.33 -19.17 -15.45
C PRO A 485 10.36 -19.59 -16.56
N GLU A 486 9.94 -20.86 -16.59
CA GLU A 486 8.97 -21.36 -17.58
C GLU A 486 7.59 -20.71 -17.40
N LEU A 487 7.14 -20.57 -16.16
CA LEU A 487 5.86 -19.91 -15.83
C LEU A 487 5.95 -18.40 -16.05
N PHE A 488 7.08 -17.78 -15.74
CA PHE A 488 7.32 -16.38 -16.05
C PHE A 488 7.21 -16.11 -17.56
N GLN A 489 7.80 -16.97 -18.40
CA GLN A 489 7.66 -16.84 -19.86
C GLN A 489 6.21 -17.05 -20.31
N ALA A 490 5.48 -18.01 -19.74
CA ALA A 490 4.05 -18.17 -20.00
C ALA A 490 3.26 -16.89 -19.64
N ALA A 491 3.61 -16.23 -18.54
CA ALA A 491 2.99 -14.96 -18.12
C ALA A 491 3.41 -13.75 -19.00
N ASN A 492 4.57 -13.79 -19.66
CA ASN A 492 4.96 -12.77 -20.64
C ASN A 492 4.14 -12.84 -21.93
N ILE A 493 3.81 -14.06 -22.37
CA ILE A 493 2.99 -14.28 -23.57
C ILE A 493 1.48 -14.33 -23.28
N GLY A 494 1.08 -14.27 -22.01
CA GLY A 494 -0.32 -14.28 -21.59
C GLY A 494 -1.00 -15.65 -21.65
N ASP A 495 -0.23 -16.76 -21.58
CA ASP A 495 -0.78 -18.13 -21.59
C ASP A 495 -1.39 -18.50 -20.24
N LEU A 496 -2.61 -18.02 -20.02
CA LEU A 496 -3.35 -18.25 -18.78
C LEU A 496 -3.68 -19.73 -18.56
N ASP A 497 -3.93 -20.50 -19.63
CA ASP A 497 -4.28 -21.93 -19.50
C ASP A 497 -3.12 -22.76 -18.96
N LEU A 498 -1.91 -22.54 -19.47
CA LEU A 498 -0.71 -23.19 -18.95
C LEU A 498 -0.51 -22.84 -17.47
N LEU A 499 -0.63 -21.58 -17.13
CA LEU A 499 -0.46 -21.10 -15.77
C LEU A 499 -1.51 -21.67 -14.81
N MET A 500 -2.78 -21.71 -15.21
CA MET A 500 -3.85 -22.29 -14.38
C MET A 500 -3.63 -23.78 -14.14
N ARG A 501 -3.20 -24.54 -15.15
CA ARG A 501 -2.81 -25.96 -14.99
C ARG A 501 -1.63 -26.13 -14.03
N ALA A 502 -0.61 -25.29 -14.15
CA ALA A 502 0.58 -25.35 -13.30
C ALA A 502 0.26 -25.14 -11.81
N PHE A 503 -0.82 -24.41 -11.51
CA PHE A 503 -1.28 -24.14 -10.14
C PHE A 503 -2.47 -25.03 -9.70
N ASN A 504 -2.83 -26.05 -10.49
CA ASN A 504 -4.00 -26.91 -10.24
C ASN A 504 -5.31 -26.12 -10.03
N LEU A 505 -5.51 -25.06 -10.80
CA LEU A 505 -6.73 -24.25 -10.79
C LEU A 505 -7.67 -24.67 -11.93
N ASP A 506 -8.98 -24.59 -11.67
CA ASP A 506 -10.02 -24.93 -12.66
C ASP A 506 -10.00 -23.96 -13.85
N ILE A 507 -9.87 -24.49 -15.07
CA ILE A 507 -9.78 -23.74 -16.35
C ILE A 507 -11.13 -23.16 -16.77
#